data_AF-A0A3D4ZWJ3-F1
#
_entry.id   AF-A0A3D4ZWJ3-F1
#
_cell.length_a   1.000
_cell.length_b   1.000
_cell.length_c   1.000
_cell.angle_alpha   90.00
_cell.angle_beta   90.00
_cell.angle_gamma   90.00
#
_symmetry.space_group_name_H-M   'P 1'
#
loop_
_entity.id
_entity.type
_entity.pdbx_description
1 polymer ?
#
loop_
_entity_poly.entity_id
_entity_poly.type
_entity_poly.pdbx_seq_one_letter_code
_entity_poly.pdbx_strand_id
1 'polypeptide(L)'
;MTRLGLMLALALLPGVANANTLVLAEKGRARATIVVSAEPSTAEQTAATELAQYLQKITGASFAVVDERQAVVGSRILVGPSREARRLLGARTVASLRPEEFIIRGVGDDLLLVGGRPRGTLYAVYSFLEDDLGCCWMTWYGEESIPHRATLQVQALNRRDAPAMAVRDICCHPNAYSDRQLMQRFLVRNRCQGPDLNFTGDTSPYGGTSQTFAYPPKGWLVHTLFQWLPPDEHFAAHPEWFSLAGDKRVSSRQLCFSNPGLRTALAAAILKRIGEANPAGTYSVSAMDWTGAFCDCADCRALVEREGTPGAPLFDYLAELGPQVQAQFPQARISTLAYRKEQSEIPPRTIRLPENVVVIFAPIDDNFAAPIDSPGNAGTKRNLEDWRKVTNHLW
;
A
#
# COMPACT_ATOMS: atom_id res chain seq x y z
N MET A 1 0.54 24.97 -80.65
CA MET A 1 -0.40 23.92 -80.20
C MET A 1 0.46 22.96 -79.39
N THR A 2 0.40 22.90 -78.06
CA THR A 2 -0.72 22.38 -77.24
C THR A 2 -0.58 22.90 -75.81
N ARG A 3 -1.70 23.34 -75.22
CA ARG A 3 -1.81 23.73 -73.80
C ARG A 3 -1.94 22.46 -72.95
N LEU A 4 -1.22 22.37 -71.83
CA LEU A 4 -1.52 21.41 -70.76
C LEU A 4 -1.73 22.22 -69.47
N GLY A 5 -3.00 22.37 -69.07
CA GLY A 5 -3.39 22.99 -67.82
C GLY A 5 -3.32 21.95 -66.70
N LEU A 6 -2.56 22.25 -65.65
CA LEU A 6 -2.49 21.45 -64.43
C LEU A 6 -3.55 21.99 -63.46
N MET A 7 -4.67 21.26 -63.30
CA MET A 7 -5.65 21.51 -62.25
C MET A 7 -5.08 21.05 -60.90
N LEU A 8 -4.88 21.99 -59.98
CA LEU A 8 -4.52 21.70 -58.59
C LEU A 8 -5.82 21.33 -57.83
N ALA A 9 -5.98 20.05 -57.49
CA ALA A 9 -7.04 19.60 -56.61
C ALA A 9 -6.70 19.98 -55.16
N LEU A 10 -7.46 20.91 -54.58
CA LEU A 10 -7.37 21.25 -53.17
C LEU A 10 -7.91 20.06 -52.35
N ALA A 11 -7.00 19.25 -51.78
CA ALA A 11 -7.37 18.23 -50.82
C ALA A 11 -7.82 18.91 -49.52
N LEU A 12 -9.14 18.91 -49.28
CA LEU A 12 -9.72 19.22 -47.98
C LEU A 12 -9.21 18.19 -46.97
N LEU A 13 -8.26 18.60 -46.15
CA LEU A 13 -7.86 17.83 -44.97
C LEU A 13 -9.07 17.71 -44.04
N PRO A 14 -9.45 16.49 -43.62
CA PRO A 14 -10.54 16.32 -42.65
C PRO A 14 -10.14 17.01 -41.35
N GLY A 15 -11.01 17.89 -40.86
CA GLY A 15 -10.82 18.59 -39.60
C GLY A 15 -10.54 17.60 -38.48
N VAL A 16 -9.43 17.83 -37.77
CA VAL A 16 -9.12 17.14 -36.52
C VAL A 16 -10.31 17.40 -35.59
N ALA A 17 -11.04 16.34 -35.22
CA ALA A 17 -12.10 16.44 -34.24
C ALA A 17 -11.51 17.06 -32.97
N ASN A 18 -11.97 18.26 -32.60
CA ASN A 18 -11.55 18.92 -31.37
C ASN A 18 -11.82 17.96 -30.21
N ALA A 19 -10.76 17.52 -29.54
CA ALA A 19 -10.89 16.88 -28.25
C ALA A 19 -11.66 17.84 -27.33
N ASN A 20 -12.80 17.38 -26.80
CA ASN A 20 -13.66 18.20 -25.94
C ASN A 20 -12.82 18.72 -24.76
N THR A 21 -12.58 20.03 -24.74
CA THR A 21 -11.84 20.71 -23.67
C THR A 21 -12.83 21.13 -22.59
N LEU A 22 -12.64 20.67 -21.36
CA LEU A 22 -13.46 21.05 -20.21
C LEU A 22 -12.95 22.36 -19.62
N VAL A 23 -13.80 23.37 -19.53
CA VAL A 23 -13.46 24.64 -18.88
C VAL A 23 -13.90 24.58 -17.42
N LEU A 24 -12.95 24.44 -16.51
CA LEU A 24 -13.24 24.37 -15.07
C LEU A 24 -13.24 25.76 -14.41
N ALA A 25 -12.39 26.66 -14.87
CA ALA A 25 -12.39 28.07 -14.49
C ALA A 25 -12.04 28.97 -15.67
N GLU A 26 -12.52 30.20 -15.63
CA GLU A 26 -12.20 31.23 -16.62
C GLU A 26 -12.03 32.57 -15.93
N LYS A 27 -10.87 33.21 -16.11
CA LYS A 27 -10.56 34.54 -15.56
C LYS A 27 -10.87 34.66 -14.06
N GLY A 28 -10.51 33.64 -13.27
CA GLY A 28 -10.71 33.61 -11.82
C GLY A 28 -12.14 33.33 -11.38
N ARG A 29 -13.01 32.84 -12.28
CA ARG A 29 -14.38 32.42 -11.96
C ARG A 29 -14.57 30.93 -12.21
N ALA A 30 -15.19 30.23 -11.27
CA ALA A 30 -15.49 28.82 -11.42
C ALA A 30 -16.56 28.64 -12.51
N ARG A 31 -16.32 27.69 -13.41
CA ARG A 31 -17.23 27.29 -14.49
C ARG A 31 -17.77 25.88 -14.30
N ALA A 32 -17.25 25.16 -13.31
CA ALA A 32 -17.72 23.85 -12.91
C ALA A 32 -18.15 23.83 -11.43
N THR A 33 -19.07 22.92 -11.11
CA THR A 33 -19.47 22.62 -9.72
C THR A 33 -19.00 21.21 -9.35
N ILE A 34 -18.45 21.05 -8.14
CA ILE A 34 -18.05 19.76 -7.61
C ILE A 34 -19.30 19.07 -7.03
N VAL A 35 -19.57 17.85 -7.48
CA VAL A 35 -20.76 17.09 -7.09
C VAL A 35 -20.33 15.78 -6.43
N VAL A 36 -20.81 15.55 -5.22
CA VAL A 36 -20.62 14.30 -4.46
C VAL A 36 -21.90 13.48 -4.43
N SER A 37 -21.79 12.17 -4.17
CA SER A 37 -22.98 11.31 -3.96
C SER A 37 -23.83 11.80 -2.78
N ALA A 38 -25.08 11.34 -2.70
CA ALA A 38 -26.02 11.74 -1.65
C ALA A 38 -25.55 11.33 -0.23
N GLU A 39 -24.76 10.25 -0.16
CA GLU A 39 -24.16 9.72 1.06
C GLU A 39 -22.67 9.42 0.79
N PRO A 40 -21.83 10.47 0.71
CA PRO A 40 -20.40 10.28 0.50
C PRO A 40 -19.79 9.71 1.77
N SER A 41 -18.82 8.81 1.61
CA SER A 41 -17.92 8.45 2.71
C SER A 41 -17.11 9.66 3.16
N THR A 42 -16.58 9.64 4.39
CA THR A 42 -15.71 10.70 4.90
C THR A 42 -14.52 10.97 3.98
N ALA A 43 -13.96 9.92 3.37
CA ALA A 43 -12.88 10.03 2.38
C ALA A 43 -13.31 10.74 1.08
N GLU A 44 -14.49 10.41 0.55
CA GLU A 44 -15.03 11.06 -0.65
C GLU A 44 -15.37 12.54 -0.38
N GLN A 45 -15.91 12.86 0.80
CA GLN A 45 -16.15 14.24 1.22
C GLN A 45 -14.84 15.02 1.37
N THR A 46 -13.80 14.40 1.94
CA THR A 46 -12.47 15.00 2.06
C THR A 46 -11.86 15.26 0.69
N ALA A 47 -11.97 14.30 -0.24
CA ALA A 47 -11.49 14.46 -1.61
C ALA A 47 -12.14 15.66 -2.31
N ALA A 48 -13.46 15.82 -2.18
CA ALA A 48 -14.18 16.95 -2.77
C ALA A 48 -13.77 18.30 -2.15
N THR A 49 -13.62 18.34 -0.82
CA THR A 49 -13.18 19.54 -0.09
C THR A 49 -11.76 19.95 -0.49
N GLU A 50 -10.80 19.01 -0.49
CA GLU A 50 -9.42 19.34 -0.87
C GLU A 50 -9.33 19.72 -2.36
N LEU A 51 -10.09 19.06 -3.24
CA LEU A 51 -10.17 19.47 -4.65
C LEU A 51 -10.62 20.93 -4.77
N ALA A 52 -11.69 21.33 -4.08
CA ALA A 52 -12.17 22.72 -4.11
C ALA A 52 -11.11 23.71 -3.61
N GLN A 53 -10.41 23.36 -2.52
CA GLN A 53 -9.33 24.18 -1.97
C GLN A 53 -8.17 24.35 -2.95
N TYR A 54 -7.72 23.26 -3.59
CA TYR A 54 -6.61 23.33 -4.53
C TYR A 54 -7.00 24.02 -5.84
N LEU A 55 -8.21 23.80 -6.36
CA LEU A 55 -8.71 24.55 -7.50
C LEU A 55 -8.80 26.06 -7.20
N GLN A 56 -9.16 26.45 -5.98
CA GLN A 56 -9.13 27.84 -5.54
C GLN A 56 -7.70 28.39 -5.50
N LYS A 57 -6.74 27.65 -4.93
CA LYS A 57 -5.32 28.06 -4.92
C LYS A 57 -4.77 28.22 -6.34
N ILE A 58 -5.16 27.33 -7.26
CA ILE A 58 -4.69 27.37 -8.65
C ILE A 58 -5.31 28.54 -9.42
N THR A 59 -6.63 28.72 -9.30
CA THR A 59 -7.38 29.59 -10.21
C THR A 59 -7.78 30.93 -9.61
N GLY A 60 -7.74 31.06 -8.28
CA GLY A 60 -8.37 32.15 -7.53
C GLY A 60 -9.89 32.03 -7.40
N ALA A 61 -10.54 31.06 -8.06
CA ALA A 61 -11.98 30.91 -8.06
C ALA A 61 -12.50 30.02 -6.92
N SER A 62 -13.64 30.37 -6.34
CA SER A 62 -14.35 29.50 -5.39
C SER A 62 -15.20 28.46 -6.12
N PHE A 63 -14.95 27.18 -5.87
CA PHE A 63 -15.73 26.07 -6.42
C PHE A 63 -16.74 25.58 -5.39
N ALA A 64 -18.02 25.54 -5.74
CA ALA A 64 -19.06 24.99 -4.88
C ALA A 64 -18.96 23.46 -4.84
N VAL A 65 -19.10 22.89 -3.65
CA VAL A 65 -19.27 21.45 -3.43
C VAL A 65 -20.73 21.21 -3.05
N VAL A 66 -21.44 20.43 -3.86
CA VAL A 66 -22.87 20.15 -3.67
C VAL A 66 -23.15 18.66 -3.69
N ASP A 67 -24.28 18.32 -3.10
CA ASP A 67 -24.86 16.99 -3.15
C ASP A 67 -25.54 16.72 -4.50
N GLU A 68 -25.47 15.48 -5.00
CA GLU A 68 -26.04 15.09 -6.31
C GLU A 68 -27.56 15.28 -6.47
N ARG A 69 -28.31 15.51 -5.39
CA ARG A 69 -29.74 15.84 -5.43
C ARG A 69 -29.98 17.29 -5.83
N GLN A 70 -28.98 18.15 -5.71
CA GLN A 70 -29.07 19.54 -6.15
C GLN A 70 -28.91 19.62 -7.66
N ALA A 71 -29.79 20.38 -8.32
CA ALA A 71 -29.67 20.63 -9.74
C ALA A 71 -28.46 21.54 -10.02
N VAL A 72 -27.58 21.10 -10.90
CA VAL A 72 -26.40 21.84 -11.34
C VAL A 72 -26.54 22.15 -12.83
N VAL A 73 -26.23 23.39 -13.21
CA VAL A 73 -26.21 23.82 -14.61
C VAL A 73 -24.76 24.03 -15.03
N GLY A 74 -24.40 23.53 -16.21
CA GLY A 74 -23.05 23.62 -16.77
C GLY A 74 -22.16 22.46 -16.37
N SER A 75 -20.85 22.68 -16.41
CA SER A 75 -19.86 21.63 -16.20
C SER A 75 -19.86 21.11 -14.76
N ARG A 76 -19.61 19.81 -14.60
CA ARG A 76 -19.58 19.16 -13.28
C ARG A 76 -18.26 18.44 -13.08
N ILE A 77 -17.81 18.41 -11.83
CA ILE A 77 -16.74 17.53 -11.39
C ILE A 77 -17.35 16.52 -10.43
N LEU A 78 -17.61 15.30 -10.91
CA LEU A 78 -18.21 14.22 -10.15
C LEU A 78 -17.13 13.54 -9.31
N VAL A 79 -17.16 13.77 -8.00
CA VAL A 79 -16.19 13.21 -7.05
C VAL A 79 -16.83 12.05 -6.29
N GLY A 80 -16.34 10.84 -6.57
CA GLY A 80 -16.89 9.61 -6.02
C GLY A 80 -18.08 9.03 -6.80
N PRO A 81 -18.65 7.91 -6.34
CA PRO A 81 -19.57 7.08 -7.12
C PRO A 81 -21.03 7.58 -7.06
N SER A 82 -21.26 8.83 -7.49
CA SER A 82 -22.62 9.41 -7.64
C SER A 82 -23.46 8.64 -8.66
N ARG A 83 -24.79 8.80 -8.62
CA ARG A 83 -25.74 8.20 -9.57
C ARG A 83 -25.34 8.51 -11.01
N GLU A 84 -24.96 9.76 -11.27
CA GLU A 84 -24.55 10.18 -12.59
C GLU A 84 -23.20 9.59 -12.99
N ALA A 85 -22.23 9.54 -12.08
CA ALA A 85 -20.95 8.90 -12.35
C ALA A 85 -21.13 7.40 -12.70
N ARG A 86 -22.03 6.70 -12.00
CA ARG A 86 -22.40 5.31 -12.34
C ARG A 86 -23.09 5.20 -13.69
N ARG A 87 -23.92 6.16 -14.08
CA ARG A 87 -24.57 6.18 -15.39
C ARG A 87 -23.55 6.35 -16.51
N LEU A 88 -22.62 7.30 -16.35
CA LEU A 88 -21.62 7.66 -17.37
C LEU A 88 -20.48 6.64 -17.49
N LEU A 89 -20.02 6.05 -16.38
CA LEU A 89 -18.96 5.03 -16.39
C LEU A 89 -19.49 3.60 -16.56
N GLY A 90 -20.80 3.41 -16.35
CA GLY A 90 -21.43 2.11 -16.21
C GLY A 90 -21.43 1.62 -14.76
N ALA A 91 -22.61 1.27 -14.24
CA ALA A 91 -22.78 0.91 -12.83
C ALA A 91 -21.94 -0.32 -12.43
N ARG A 92 -21.81 -1.30 -13.34
CA ARG A 92 -20.95 -2.48 -13.13
C ARG A 92 -19.47 -2.10 -13.02
N THR A 93 -19.01 -1.16 -13.86
CA THR A 93 -17.63 -0.67 -13.82
C THR A 93 -17.32 -0.08 -12.45
N VAL A 94 -18.15 0.85 -11.97
CA VAL A 94 -17.97 1.51 -10.67
C VAL A 94 -18.05 0.51 -9.52
N ALA A 95 -18.98 -0.44 -9.57
CA ALA A 95 -19.12 -1.48 -8.55
C ALA A 95 -17.94 -2.48 -8.52
N SER A 96 -17.22 -2.64 -9.64
CA SER A 96 -16.09 -3.56 -9.77
C SER A 96 -14.73 -2.95 -9.43
N LEU A 97 -14.68 -1.65 -9.08
CA LEU A 97 -13.41 -0.99 -8.73
C LEU A 97 -12.84 -1.63 -7.46
N ARG A 98 -11.62 -2.14 -7.57
CA ARG A 98 -10.87 -2.69 -6.44
C ARG A 98 -10.54 -1.57 -5.45
N PRO A 99 -10.22 -1.88 -4.18
CA PRO A 99 -9.76 -0.87 -3.25
C PRO A 99 -8.61 -0.05 -3.85
N GLU A 100 -8.71 1.28 -3.76
CA GLU A 100 -7.70 2.23 -4.24
C GLU A 100 -7.54 2.35 -5.77
N GLU A 101 -8.23 1.50 -6.54
CA GLU A 101 -8.34 1.69 -7.98
C GLU A 101 -9.20 2.91 -8.29
N PHE A 102 -8.85 3.65 -9.34
CA PHE A 102 -9.56 4.87 -9.69
C PHE A 102 -9.64 5.13 -11.19
N ILE A 103 -10.59 5.98 -11.55
CA ILE A 103 -10.88 6.43 -12.90
C ILE A 103 -10.89 7.95 -12.91
N ILE A 104 -10.18 8.52 -13.88
CA ILE A 104 -10.22 9.93 -14.23
C ILE A 104 -10.68 10.02 -15.68
N ARG A 105 -11.86 10.59 -15.91
CA ARG A 105 -12.46 10.61 -17.24
C ARG A 105 -13.27 11.87 -17.51
N GLY A 106 -13.05 12.49 -18.66
CA GLY A 106 -13.95 13.49 -19.21
C GLY A 106 -15.06 12.84 -20.04
N VAL A 107 -16.32 13.22 -19.83
CA VAL A 107 -17.46 12.80 -20.64
C VAL A 107 -18.39 14.00 -20.85
N GLY A 108 -18.46 14.52 -22.09
CA GLY A 108 -19.23 15.73 -22.37
C GLY A 108 -18.69 16.92 -21.57
N ASP A 109 -19.53 17.48 -20.69
CA ASP A 109 -19.19 18.58 -19.77
C ASP A 109 -18.82 18.10 -18.35
N ASP A 110 -18.67 16.79 -18.16
CA ASP A 110 -18.37 16.18 -16.86
C ASP A 110 -16.92 15.71 -16.77
N LEU A 111 -16.27 16.06 -15.67
CA LEU A 111 -15.05 15.40 -15.20
C LEU A 111 -15.41 14.42 -14.10
N LEU A 112 -15.03 13.16 -14.25
CA LEU A 112 -15.29 12.10 -13.29
C LEU A 112 -13.99 11.73 -12.58
N LEU A 113 -13.99 11.85 -11.25
CA LEU A 113 -12.91 11.46 -10.34
C LEU A 113 -13.48 10.43 -9.37
N VAL A 114 -13.41 9.15 -9.75
CA VAL A 114 -14.15 8.06 -9.09
C VAL A 114 -13.20 6.93 -8.76
N GLY A 115 -13.22 6.41 -7.53
CA GLY A 115 -12.43 5.24 -7.20
C GLY A 115 -13.07 4.27 -6.22
N GLY A 116 -12.51 3.07 -6.16
CA GLY A 116 -12.88 2.02 -5.23
C GLY A 116 -12.49 2.40 -3.80
N ARG A 117 -13.44 2.20 -2.89
CA ARG A 117 -13.27 2.53 -1.47
C ARG A 117 -12.16 1.68 -0.82
N PRO A 118 -11.44 2.22 0.18
CA PRO A 118 -11.76 3.47 0.86
C PRO A 118 -11.08 4.72 0.29
N ARG A 119 -9.98 4.60 -0.48
CA ARG A 119 -9.14 5.74 -0.90
C ARG A 119 -9.13 6.05 -2.39
N GLY A 120 -9.72 5.23 -3.26
CA GLY A 120 -9.61 5.40 -4.71
C GLY A 120 -10.05 6.80 -5.18
N THR A 121 -11.13 7.35 -4.62
CA THR A 121 -11.57 8.72 -4.96
C THR A 121 -10.57 9.80 -4.52
N LEU A 122 -9.92 9.64 -3.36
CA LEU A 122 -8.83 10.53 -2.94
C LEU A 122 -7.67 10.46 -3.94
N TYR A 123 -7.27 9.26 -4.35
CA TYR A 123 -6.19 9.08 -5.32
C TYR A 123 -6.57 9.58 -6.72
N ALA A 124 -7.83 9.51 -7.12
CA ALA A 124 -8.32 10.17 -8.34
C ALA A 124 -8.12 11.68 -8.27
N VAL A 125 -8.49 12.31 -7.15
CA VAL A 125 -8.34 13.75 -6.93
C VAL A 125 -6.87 14.14 -6.90
N TYR A 126 -6.03 13.44 -6.13
CA TYR A 126 -4.61 13.76 -6.03
C TYR A 126 -3.86 13.53 -7.33
N SER A 127 -4.20 12.49 -8.11
CA SER A 127 -3.64 12.28 -9.44
C SER A 127 -4.08 13.33 -10.44
N PHE A 128 -5.32 13.81 -10.34
CA PHE A 128 -5.75 14.93 -11.17
C PHE A 128 -4.99 16.23 -10.82
N LEU A 129 -4.86 16.53 -9.52
CA LEU A 129 -4.16 17.71 -9.04
C LEU A 129 -2.65 17.67 -9.41
N GLU A 130 -1.99 16.52 -9.24
CA GLU A 130 -0.56 16.38 -9.53
C GLU A 130 -0.28 16.26 -11.03
N ASP A 131 -0.83 15.23 -11.68
CA ASP A 131 -0.42 14.85 -13.04
C ASP A 131 -0.97 15.80 -14.09
N ASP A 132 -2.20 16.32 -13.91
CA ASP A 132 -2.86 17.16 -14.91
C ASP A 132 -2.75 18.65 -14.59
N LEU A 133 -2.73 19.01 -13.31
CA LEU A 133 -2.70 20.41 -12.89
C LEU A 133 -1.32 20.89 -12.46
N GLY A 134 -0.42 20.00 -12.02
CA GLY A 134 0.95 20.32 -11.65
C GLY A 134 1.16 20.67 -10.18
N CYS A 135 0.26 20.26 -9.29
CA CYS A 135 0.46 20.38 -7.85
C CYS A 135 1.54 19.39 -7.37
N CYS A 136 2.37 19.79 -6.40
CA CYS A 136 3.34 18.91 -5.77
C CYS A 136 3.36 19.14 -4.25
N TRP A 137 3.43 18.06 -3.46
CA TRP A 137 3.52 18.10 -2.00
C TRP A 137 4.85 17.51 -1.54
N MET A 138 5.74 18.36 -1.05
CA MET A 138 7.15 18.01 -0.87
C MET A 138 7.45 17.47 0.53
N THR A 139 6.77 17.96 1.56
CA THR A 139 6.94 17.47 2.93
C THR A 139 5.62 17.42 3.69
N TRP A 140 5.62 16.74 4.85
CA TRP A 140 4.47 16.73 5.75
C TRP A 140 4.24 18.05 6.51
N TYR A 141 5.23 18.94 6.58
CA TYR A 141 5.06 20.27 7.20
C TYR A 141 4.27 21.26 6.32
N GLY A 142 3.98 20.88 5.07
CA GLY A 142 3.05 21.60 4.20
C GLY A 142 3.70 22.37 3.05
N GLU A 143 5.00 22.21 2.82
CA GLU A 143 5.66 22.73 1.63
C GLU A 143 5.05 22.09 0.37
N GLU A 144 4.50 22.95 -0.47
CA GLU A 144 3.79 22.58 -1.69
C GLU A 144 4.15 23.54 -2.83
N SER A 145 4.18 23.02 -4.05
CA SER A 145 4.29 23.81 -5.28
C SER A 145 2.96 23.76 -6.00
N ILE A 146 2.25 24.89 -6.03
CA ILE A 146 0.90 25.00 -6.61
C ILE A 146 0.95 25.99 -7.77
N PRO A 147 0.59 25.56 -9.00
CA PRO A 147 0.63 26.44 -10.16
C PRO A 147 -0.52 27.45 -10.11
N HIS A 148 -0.30 28.63 -10.68
CA HIS A 148 -1.34 29.66 -10.78
C HIS A 148 -1.84 29.82 -12.22
N ARG A 149 -3.14 29.58 -12.44
CA ARG A 149 -3.82 29.60 -13.75
C ARG A 149 -5.27 30.09 -13.58
N ALA A 150 -5.52 31.38 -13.77
CA ALA A 150 -6.87 31.97 -13.62
C ALA A 150 -7.90 31.40 -14.60
N THR A 151 -7.45 30.94 -15.77
CA THR A 151 -8.27 30.16 -16.71
C THR A 151 -7.74 28.73 -16.70
N LEU A 152 -8.59 27.78 -16.32
CA LEU A 152 -8.25 26.38 -16.23
C LEU A 152 -9.09 25.57 -17.22
N GLN A 153 -8.39 25.05 -18.22
CA GLN A 153 -8.92 24.17 -19.25
C GLN A 153 -8.24 22.81 -19.13
N VAL A 154 -9.05 21.75 -19.14
CA VAL A 154 -8.59 20.37 -19.04
C VAL A 154 -8.88 19.68 -20.35
N GLN A 155 -7.83 19.12 -20.96
CA GLN A 155 -7.94 18.35 -22.19
C GLN A 155 -8.67 17.02 -21.94
N ALA A 156 -8.99 16.27 -22.99
CA ALA A 156 -9.66 15.00 -22.85
C ALA A 156 -8.87 14.03 -21.94
N LEU A 157 -9.45 13.69 -20.79
CA LEU A 157 -8.90 12.71 -19.85
C LEU A 157 -9.64 11.39 -19.99
N ASN A 158 -8.89 10.28 -20.02
CA ASN A 158 -9.46 8.93 -19.98
C ASN A 158 -8.41 7.94 -19.46
N ARG A 159 -8.22 7.89 -18.14
CA ARG A 159 -7.33 6.93 -17.50
C ARG A 159 -7.99 6.20 -16.35
N ARG A 160 -7.57 4.96 -16.17
CA ARG A 160 -7.91 4.10 -15.03
C ARG A 160 -6.59 3.57 -14.50
N ASP A 161 -6.40 3.67 -13.19
CA ASP A 161 -5.17 3.28 -12.55
C ASP A 161 -5.45 2.56 -11.23
N ALA A 162 -4.52 1.74 -10.80
CA ALA A 162 -4.56 1.02 -9.55
C ALA A 162 -3.14 0.88 -9.00
N PRO A 163 -2.95 0.97 -7.68
CA PRO A 163 -1.64 0.75 -7.11
C PRO A 163 -1.08 -0.63 -7.45
N ALA A 164 0.19 -0.68 -7.87
CA ALA A 164 0.89 -1.93 -8.14
C ALA A 164 1.19 -2.72 -6.86
N MET A 165 1.45 -2.02 -5.76
CA MET A 165 1.76 -2.59 -4.44
C MET A 165 0.57 -2.44 -3.50
N ALA A 166 0.19 -3.52 -2.81
CA ALA A 166 -0.97 -3.54 -1.91
C ALA A 166 -0.72 -2.85 -0.57
N VAL A 167 0.55 -2.66 -0.19
CA VAL A 167 1.03 -1.90 0.98
C VAL A 167 1.99 -0.84 0.44
N ARG A 168 1.81 0.41 0.85
CA ARG A 168 2.69 1.52 0.48
C ARG A 168 2.78 2.45 1.68
N ASP A 169 3.94 2.46 2.32
CA ASP A 169 4.16 3.16 3.58
C ASP A 169 5.60 3.69 3.64
N ILE A 170 5.80 4.71 4.45
CA ILE A 170 7.11 5.24 4.82
C ILE A 170 7.18 5.14 6.34
N CYS A 171 8.12 4.33 6.84
CA CYS A 171 8.37 4.25 8.28
C CYS A 171 8.90 5.60 8.76
N CYS A 172 8.06 6.31 9.50
CA CYS A 172 8.34 7.64 10.01
C CYS A 172 8.06 7.65 11.50
N HIS A 173 9.01 8.09 12.33
CA HIS A 173 8.82 8.23 13.76
C HIS A 173 8.55 9.70 14.09
N PRO A 174 7.28 10.13 14.18
CA PRO A 174 6.96 11.52 14.51
C PRO A 174 7.31 11.78 15.99
N ASN A 175 7.90 12.94 16.26
CA ASN A 175 8.26 13.34 17.63
C ASN A 175 7.02 13.72 18.47
N ALA A 176 5.86 13.97 17.84
CA ALA A 176 4.62 14.35 18.51
C ALA A 176 3.36 13.81 17.78
N TYR A 177 2.25 13.68 18.52
CA TYR A 177 0.97 13.22 17.98
C TYR A 177 0.39 14.18 16.90
N SER A 178 0.67 15.48 16.97
CA SER A 178 0.25 16.49 16.00
C SER A 178 0.83 16.26 14.60
N ASP A 179 2.05 15.75 14.52
CA ASP A 179 2.73 15.49 13.25
C ASP A 179 2.09 14.33 12.50
N ARG A 180 1.35 13.47 13.21
CA ARG A 180 0.69 12.30 12.62
C ARG A 180 -0.38 12.67 11.59
N GLN A 181 -1.21 13.68 11.87
CA GLN A 181 -2.24 14.12 10.92
C GLN A 181 -1.64 14.79 9.69
N LEU A 182 -0.61 15.61 9.91
CA LEU A 182 0.17 16.25 8.86
C LEU A 182 0.82 15.21 7.94
N MET A 183 1.44 14.20 8.54
CA MET A 183 2.05 13.07 7.85
C MET A 183 1.04 12.23 7.10
N GLN A 184 -0.10 11.90 7.70
CA GLN A 184 -1.15 11.16 7.00
C GLN A 184 -1.60 11.87 5.72
N ARG A 185 -1.85 13.18 5.83
CA ARG A 185 -2.25 14.00 4.69
C ARG A 185 -1.20 13.97 3.59
N PHE A 186 0.08 14.12 3.96
CA PHE A 186 1.20 14.00 3.03
C PHE A 186 1.27 12.62 2.36
N LEU A 187 1.12 11.55 3.13
CA LEU A 187 1.18 10.18 2.61
C LEU A 187 0.06 9.91 1.62
N VAL A 188 -1.19 10.26 1.93
CA VAL A 188 -2.31 9.98 1.03
C VAL A 188 -2.23 10.82 -0.25
N ARG A 189 -1.74 12.07 -0.18
CA ARG A 189 -1.43 12.89 -1.37
C ARG A 189 -0.40 12.23 -2.27
N ASN A 190 0.60 11.59 -1.67
CA ASN A 190 1.62 10.79 -2.36
C ASN A 190 1.23 9.31 -2.52
N ARG A 191 -0.08 9.00 -2.46
CA ARG A 191 -0.67 7.67 -2.69
C ARG A 191 -0.15 6.55 -1.77
N CYS A 192 0.41 6.91 -0.62
CA CYS A 192 0.75 6.00 0.48
C CYS A 192 -0.45 5.83 1.43
N GLN A 193 -0.51 4.70 2.16
CA GLN A 193 -1.72 4.25 2.86
C GLN A 193 -1.87 4.76 4.29
N GLY A 194 -0.80 5.13 4.98
CA GLY A 194 -0.95 5.71 6.31
C GLY A 194 0.35 5.85 7.05
N PRO A 195 0.39 6.70 8.09
CA PRO A 195 1.58 6.97 8.86
C PRO A 195 1.84 5.87 9.88
N ASP A 196 2.93 5.15 9.66
CA ASP A 196 3.66 4.35 10.63
C ASP A 196 2.89 3.14 11.19
N LEU A 197 3.64 2.07 11.34
CA LEU A 197 3.34 0.70 11.75
C LEU A 197 2.78 0.57 13.17
N ASN A 198 2.14 1.63 13.69
CA ASN A 198 1.49 1.73 14.98
C ASN A 198 0.23 2.63 14.88
N PHE A 199 -0.79 2.11 14.20
CA PHE A 199 -2.06 2.76 13.82
C PHE A 199 -2.97 3.13 15.01
N THR A 200 -2.77 4.29 15.66
CA THR A 200 -3.53 4.71 16.86
C THR A 200 -4.40 5.98 16.69
N GLY A 201 -4.82 6.35 15.48
CA GLY A 201 -5.66 7.55 15.25
C GLY A 201 -6.87 7.34 14.34
N ASP A 202 -7.87 8.23 14.45
CA ASP A 202 -8.98 8.32 13.48
C ASP A 202 -8.44 8.80 12.13
N THR A 203 -8.35 7.84 11.22
CA THR A 203 -7.82 8.01 9.87
C THR A 203 -8.95 8.05 8.83
N SER A 204 -10.22 8.08 9.28
CA SER A 204 -11.39 8.01 8.42
C SER A 204 -11.48 9.12 7.35
N PRO A 205 -11.02 10.38 7.58
CA PRO A 205 -11.04 11.40 6.53
C PRO A 205 -10.17 11.05 5.33
N TYR A 206 -9.11 10.27 5.53
CA TYR A 206 -8.25 9.79 4.44
C TYR A 206 -8.42 8.29 4.19
N GLY A 207 -9.56 7.72 4.56
CA GLY A 207 -9.96 6.36 4.21
C GLY A 207 -9.27 5.24 5.00
N GLY A 208 -8.55 5.53 6.09
CA GLY A 208 -7.89 4.50 6.90
C GLY A 208 -6.74 3.78 6.20
N THR A 209 -6.58 2.48 6.46
CA THR A 209 -5.64 1.57 5.77
C THR A 209 -6.40 0.41 5.13
N SER A 210 -5.92 -0.13 4.00
CA SER A 210 -6.44 -1.38 3.40
C SER A 210 -5.74 -2.62 3.94
N GLN A 211 -4.73 -2.44 4.79
CA GLN A 211 -3.91 -3.51 5.35
C GLN A 211 -3.88 -3.38 6.86
N THR A 212 -4.30 -4.45 7.53
CA THR A 212 -4.52 -4.49 8.97
C THR A 212 -3.39 -5.25 9.63
N PHE A 213 -2.25 -4.60 9.87
CA PHE A 213 -1.27 -5.18 10.77
C PHE A 213 -1.86 -5.28 12.18
N ALA A 214 -1.71 -6.45 12.78
CA ALA A 214 -2.16 -6.75 14.11
C ALA A 214 -0.98 -7.23 14.95
N TYR A 215 -0.95 -6.84 16.22
CA TYR A 215 0.21 -7.04 17.08
C TYR A 215 -0.03 -8.16 18.08
N PRO A 216 1.04 -8.86 18.49
CA PRO A 216 1.03 -9.56 19.77
C PRO A 216 0.72 -8.57 20.92
N PRO A 217 0.34 -9.04 22.11
CA PRO A 217 -0.22 -8.22 23.19
C PRO A 217 0.60 -6.99 23.63
N LYS A 218 1.93 -6.99 23.40
CA LYS A 218 2.86 -5.89 23.74
C LYS A 218 3.74 -5.50 22.54
N GLY A 219 3.21 -5.69 21.33
CA GLY A 219 4.04 -5.94 20.17
C GLY A 219 4.38 -4.76 19.27
N TRP A 220 5.44 -4.98 18.49
CA TRP A 220 5.83 -4.19 17.33
C TRP A 220 5.51 -4.98 16.04
N LEU A 221 5.85 -4.43 14.87
CA LEU A 221 5.57 -5.07 13.59
C LEU A 221 6.56 -6.19 13.20
N VAL A 222 7.76 -6.17 13.78
CA VAL A 222 8.84 -7.09 13.48
C VAL A 222 9.58 -7.47 14.76
N HIS A 223 10.45 -8.49 14.69
CA HIS A 223 11.19 -9.00 15.83
C HIS A 223 10.24 -9.44 16.96
N THR A 224 9.28 -10.27 16.59
CA THR A 224 8.08 -10.54 17.40
C THR A 224 8.11 -11.85 18.17
N LEU A 225 9.10 -12.74 17.95
CA LEU A 225 9.12 -14.05 18.59
C LEU A 225 9.02 -13.98 20.13
N PHE A 226 9.76 -13.08 20.76
CA PHE A 226 9.72 -12.88 22.21
C PHE A 226 8.52 -12.07 22.71
N GLN A 227 7.72 -11.51 21.81
CA GLN A 227 6.43 -10.90 22.15
C GLN A 227 5.31 -11.96 22.19
N TRP A 228 5.51 -13.08 21.49
CA TRP A 228 4.61 -14.24 21.52
C TRP A 228 4.93 -15.19 22.67
N LEU A 229 6.22 -15.45 22.90
CA LEU A 229 6.73 -16.30 23.97
C LEU A 229 7.88 -15.58 24.69
N PRO A 230 7.57 -14.72 25.67
CA PRO A 230 8.58 -13.97 26.42
C PRO A 230 9.57 -14.88 27.15
N PRO A 231 10.90 -14.67 27.01
CA PRO A 231 11.88 -15.52 27.67
C PRO A 231 11.84 -15.47 29.21
N ASP A 232 11.48 -14.32 29.79
CA ASP A 232 11.30 -14.14 31.24
C ASP A 232 10.12 -14.95 31.80
N GLU A 233 9.12 -15.24 30.97
CA GLU A 233 7.95 -16.06 31.35
C GLU A 233 8.17 -17.57 31.10
N HIS A 234 8.92 -17.94 30.06
CA HIS A 234 8.97 -19.33 29.59
C HIS A 234 10.33 -20.04 29.73
N PHE A 235 11.47 -19.33 29.75
CA PHE A 235 12.79 -19.98 29.63
C PHE A 235 13.14 -20.90 30.81
N ALA A 236 12.73 -20.55 32.03
CA ALA A 236 13.03 -21.36 33.21
C ALA A 236 12.34 -22.73 33.20
N ALA A 237 11.10 -22.78 32.70
CA ALA A 237 10.30 -24.01 32.60
C ALA A 237 10.58 -24.80 31.32
N HIS A 238 10.90 -24.10 30.23
CA HIS A 238 11.07 -24.66 28.89
C HIS A 238 12.35 -24.18 28.20
N PRO A 239 13.54 -24.43 28.76
CA PRO A 239 14.80 -23.99 28.14
C PRO A 239 15.01 -24.58 26.74
N GLU A 240 14.41 -25.74 26.45
CA GLU A 240 14.43 -26.41 25.16
C GLU A 240 13.67 -25.68 24.04
N TRP A 241 12.78 -24.74 24.39
CA TRP A 241 12.07 -23.90 23.42
C TRP A 241 12.96 -22.80 22.85
N PHE A 242 14.09 -22.51 23.49
CA PHE A 242 14.99 -21.43 23.12
C PHE A 242 16.26 -21.99 22.46
N SER A 243 16.98 -21.10 21.79
CA SER A 243 18.13 -21.50 20.98
C SER A 243 19.22 -22.18 21.80
N LEU A 244 19.84 -23.21 21.20
CA LEU A 244 21.13 -23.70 21.63
C LEU A 244 22.21 -22.78 21.04
N ALA A 245 23.13 -22.30 21.86
CA ALA A 245 24.33 -21.56 21.45
C ALA A 245 25.55 -22.34 21.97
N GLY A 246 26.27 -22.99 21.05
CA GLY A 246 27.26 -24.01 21.43
C GLY A 246 26.59 -25.20 22.12
N ASP A 247 26.86 -25.36 23.41
CA ASP A 247 26.34 -26.42 24.28
C ASP A 247 25.25 -25.94 25.27
N LYS A 248 24.93 -24.64 25.28
CA LYS A 248 24.04 -24.03 26.27
C LYS A 248 22.78 -23.45 25.63
N ARG A 249 21.62 -23.70 26.24
CA ARG A 249 20.36 -23.02 25.90
C ARG A 249 20.41 -21.57 26.38
N VAL A 250 20.05 -20.62 25.53
CA VAL A 250 20.10 -19.18 25.81
C VAL A 250 18.76 -18.51 25.51
N SER A 251 18.32 -17.64 26.41
CA SER A 251 17.07 -16.88 26.31
C SER A 251 17.16 -15.63 25.41
N SER A 252 18.35 -15.25 24.97
CA SER A 252 18.63 -13.96 24.32
C SER A 252 18.81 -14.01 22.79
N ARG A 253 18.81 -15.20 22.18
CA ARG A 253 19.10 -15.39 20.74
C ARG A 253 17.82 -15.44 19.90
N GLN A 254 17.26 -16.65 19.73
CA GLN A 254 16.03 -16.92 18.99
C GLN A 254 15.23 -18.04 19.70
N LEU A 255 14.11 -18.47 19.11
CA LEU A 255 13.39 -19.70 19.47
C LEU A 255 13.94 -20.91 18.68
N CYS A 256 13.78 -22.11 19.25
CA CYS A 256 14.20 -23.38 18.64
C CYS A 256 13.03 -24.03 17.87
N PHE A 257 12.89 -23.71 16.58
CA PHE A 257 11.78 -24.18 15.75
C PHE A 257 11.77 -25.69 15.42
N SER A 258 12.82 -26.43 15.76
CA SER A 258 12.79 -27.90 15.69
C SER A 258 12.08 -28.56 16.88
N ASN A 259 11.79 -27.80 17.95
CA ASN A 259 11.14 -28.35 19.14
C ASN A 259 9.61 -28.39 18.95
N PRO A 260 8.95 -29.56 19.02
CA PRO A 260 7.50 -29.66 18.77
C PRO A 260 6.65 -29.00 19.87
N GLY A 261 7.14 -28.97 21.12
CA GLY A 261 6.48 -28.27 22.23
C GLY A 261 6.42 -26.76 22.01
N LEU A 262 7.53 -26.18 21.55
CA LEU A 262 7.61 -24.78 21.13
C LEU A 262 6.62 -24.49 19.98
N ARG A 263 6.65 -25.30 18.91
CA ARG A 263 5.75 -25.09 17.75
C ARG A 263 4.28 -25.09 18.18
N THR A 264 3.90 -26.03 19.05
CA THR A 264 2.53 -26.13 19.59
C THR A 264 2.16 -24.91 20.42
N ALA A 265 3.02 -24.50 21.36
CA ALA A 265 2.77 -23.36 22.23
C ALA A 265 2.67 -22.04 21.45
N LEU A 266 3.57 -21.83 20.49
CA LEU A 266 3.60 -20.64 19.64
C LEU A 266 2.35 -20.56 18.75
N ALA A 267 1.96 -21.66 18.11
CA ALA A 267 0.75 -21.71 17.29
C ALA A 267 -0.50 -21.40 18.12
N ALA A 268 -0.62 -21.98 19.32
CA ALA A 268 -1.74 -21.72 20.23
C ALA A 268 -1.82 -20.23 20.64
N ALA A 269 -0.69 -19.61 20.98
CA ALA A 269 -0.63 -18.19 21.34
C ALA A 269 -1.07 -17.28 20.17
N ILE A 270 -0.62 -17.59 18.96
CA ILE A 270 -0.96 -16.83 17.74
C ILE A 270 -2.44 -16.98 17.41
N LEU A 271 -2.96 -18.21 17.35
CA LEU A 271 -4.37 -18.47 17.03
C LEU A 271 -5.31 -17.81 18.05
N LYS A 272 -4.99 -17.89 19.34
CA LYS A 272 -5.74 -17.19 20.40
C LYS A 272 -5.78 -15.69 20.15
N ARG A 273 -4.64 -15.07 19.83
CA ARG A 273 -4.56 -13.63 19.59
C ARG A 273 -5.28 -13.19 18.32
N ILE A 274 -5.28 -14.02 17.26
CA ILE A 274 -6.06 -13.74 16.05
C ILE A 274 -7.55 -13.66 16.39
N GLY A 275 -8.07 -14.63 17.14
CA GLY A 275 -9.47 -14.65 17.57
C GLY A 275 -9.84 -13.48 18.50
N GLU A 276 -8.94 -13.08 19.39
CA GLU A 276 -9.19 -12.00 20.35
C GLU A 276 -9.07 -10.58 19.76
N ALA A 277 -8.24 -10.38 18.73
CA ALA A 277 -7.91 -9.05 18.22
C ALA A 277 -8.54 -8.74 16.85
N ASN A 278 -8.13 -9.46 15.80
CA ASN A 278 -8.61 -9.21 14.44
C ASN A 278 -8.49 -10.48 13.57
N PRO A 279 -9.59 -11.19 13.32
CA PRO A 279 -9.63 -12.37 12.44
C PRO A 279 -9.23 -12.13 10.98
N ALA A 280 -9.09 -10.87 10.55
CA ALA A 280 -8.59 -10.45 9.24
C ALA A 280 -7.25 -9.71 9.32
N GLY A 281 -6.54 -9.81 10.46
CA GLY A 281 -5.26 -9.16 10.68
C GLY A 281 -4.08 -9.87 10.02
N THR A 282 -2.99 -9.13 9.82
CA THR A 282 -1.66 -9.66 9.48
C THR A 282 -0.80 -9.67 10.74
N TYR A 283 -0.38 -10.85 11.19
CA TYR A 283 0.36 -11.06 12.42
C TYR A 283 1.80 -11.45 12.13
N SER A 284 2.75 -10.67 12.63
CA SER A 284 4.16 -10.91 12.39
C SER A 284 4.69 -12.03 13.28
N VAL A 285 5.38 -12.99 12.67
CA VAL A 285 6.16 -14.07 13.27
C VAL A 285 7.55 -13.98 12.66
N SER A 286 8.33 -13.01 13.16
CA SER A 286 9.63 -12.65 12.61
C SER A 286 10.71 -12.75 13.66
N ALA A 287 11.86 -13.24 13.22
CA ALA A 287 13.03 -13.47 14.05
C ALA A 287 13.46 -12.21 14.80
N MET A 288 14.04 -12.38 16.00
CA MET A 288 14.62 -11.29 16.77
C MET A 288 15.78 -10.64 16.02
N ASP A 289 16.09 -9.38 16.32
CA ASP A 289 17.21 -8.65 15.71
C ASP A 289 18.56 -9.15 16.27
N TRP A 290 18.94 -10.34 15.82
CA TRP A 290 20.16 -11.03 16.20
C TRP A 290 20.76 -11.73 14.98
N THR A 291 22.06 -11.55 14.77
CA THR A 291 22.77 -12.06 13.60
C THR A 291 23.12 -13.55 13.70
N GLY A 292 23.32 -14.19 12.55
CA GLY A 292 23.74 -15.58 12.43
C GLY A 292 22.61 -16.61 12.58
N ALA A 293 23.01 -17.88 12.76
CA ALA A 293 22.08 -19.00 12.80
C ALA A 293 21.04 -18.84 13.92
N PHE A 294 19.86 -19.44 13.75
CA PHE A 294 18.82 -19.38 14.77
C PHE A 294 19.21 -20.24 15.99
N CYS A 295 19.65 -21.47 15.76
CA CYS A 295 19.89 -22.45 16.82
C CYS A 295 20.96 -23.47 16.38
N ASP A 296 21.83 -23.86 17.32
CA ASP A 296 22.94 -24.79 17.08
C ASP A 296 22.57 -26.27 17.31
N CYS A 297 21.31 -26.59 17.62
CA CYS A 297 20.89 -27.97 17.80
C CYS A 297 20.98 -28.77 16.48
N ALA A 298 21.15 -30.09 16.58
CA ALA A 298 21.35 -30.97 15.43
C ALA A 298 20.23 -30.85 14.39
N ASP A 299 18.97 -30.80 14.82
CA ASP A 299 17.82 -30.73 13.91
C ASP A 299 17.75 -29.39 13.16
N CYS A 300 17.96 -28.26 13.85
CA CYS A 300 18.02 -26.96 13.20
C CYS A 300 19.19 -26.86 12.22
N ARG A 301 20.36 -27.43 12.57
CA ARG A 301 21.52 -27.48 11.65
C ARG A 301 21.23 -28.31 10.42
N ALA A 302 20.58 -29.46 10.58
CA ALA A 302 20.18 -30.31 9.45
C ALA A 302 19.21 -29.57 8.50
N LEU A 303 18.27 -28.79 9.04
CA LEU A 303 17.38 -27.94 8.22
C LEU A 303 18.15 -26.86 7.46
N VAL A 304 19.09 -26.18 8.12
CA VAL A 304 19.93 -25.15 7.50
C VAL A 304 20.78 -25.72 6.37
N GLU A 305 21.40 -26.88 6.57
CA GLU A 305 22.21 -27.57 5.55
C GLU A 305 21.36 -27.98 4.34
N ARG A 306 20.20 -28.58 4.59
CA ARG A 306 19.26 -29.03 3.54
C ARG A 306 18.79 -27.86 2.68
N GLU A 307 18.32 -26.80 3.32
CA GLU A 307 17.70 -25.67 2.63
C GLU A 307 18.68 -24.61 2.15
N GLY A 308 19.92 -24.61 2.65
CA GLY A 308 20.94 -23.64 2.27
C GLY A 308 20.71 -22.22 2.80
N THR A 309 19.92 -22.05 3.86
CA THR A 309 19.63 -20.76 4.48
C THR A 309 19.57 -20.87 6.01
N PRO A 310 20.17 -19.93 6.78
CA PRO A 310 20.08 -19.93 8.24
C PRO A 310 18.64 -19.78 8.78
N GLY A 311 17.74 -19.19 7.98
CA GLY A 311 16.33 -19.00 8.29
C GLY A 311 15.45 -20.24 8.12
N ALA A 312 16.02 -21.36 7.64
CA ALA A 312 15.28 -22.57 7.33
C ALA A 312 14.37 -23.08 8.47
N PRO A 313 14.79 -23.11 9.75
CA PRO A 313 13.93 -23.56 10.84
C PRO A 313 12.68 -22.68 11.01
N LEU A 314 12.78 -21.36 10.82
CA LEU A 314 11.64 -20.45 10.88
C LEU A 314 10.69 -20.71 9.70
N PHE A 315 11.20 -20.82 8.48
CA PHE A 315 10.37 -21.05 7.30
C PHE A 315 9.65 -22.40 7.33
N ASP A 316 10.32 -23.44 7.85
CA ASP A 316 9.72 -24.75 8.08
C ASP A 316 8.53 -24.68 9.05
N TYR A 317 8.68 -23.92 10.14
CA TYR A 317 7.58 -23.65 11.07
C TYR A 317 6.45 -22.84 10.42
N LEU A 318 6.76 -21.81 9.64
CA LEU A 318 5.74 -20.99 8.98
C LEU A 318 4.94 -21.78 7.94
N ALA A 319 5.58 -22.74 7.26
CA ALA A 319 4.90 -23.65 6.36
C ALA A 319 3.88 -24.56 7.10
N GLU A 320 4.14 -24.91 8.35
CA GLU A 320 3.20 -25.64 9.21
C GLU A 320 2.12 -24.74 9.82
N LEU A 321 2.47 -23.52 10.23
CA LEU A 321 1.56 -22.58 10.89
C LEU A 321 0.50 -22.04 9.92
N GLY A 322 0.89 -21.72 8.68
CA GLY A 322 0.00 -21.09 7.69
C GLY A 322 -1.34 -21.83 7.50
N PRO A 323 -1.36 -23.15 7.24
CA PRO A 323 -2.60 -23.92 7.11
C PRO A 323 -3.45 -23.94 8.39
N GLN A 324 -2.83 -23.96 9.58
CA GLN A 324 -3.56 -23.91 10.84
C GLN A 324 -4.31 -22.59 11.01
N VAL A 325 -3.65 -21.48 10.67
CA VAL A 325 -4.24 -20.14 10.67
C VAL A 325 -5.36 -20.06 9.63
N GLN A 326 -5.13 -20.52 8.40
CA GLN A 326 -6.11 -20.44 7.33
C GLN A 326 -7.38 -21.27 7.62
N ALA A 327 -7.23 -22.41 8.30
CA ALA A 327 -8.35 -23.27 8.67
C ALA A 327 -9.31 -22.61 9.68
N GLN A 328 -8.79 -21.79 10.61
CA GLN A 328 -9.61 -21.12 11.64
C GLN A 328 -9.97 -19.69 11.28
N PHE A 329 -9.08 -18.99 10.57
CA PHE A 329 -9.17 -17.58 10.24
C PHE A 329 -8.77 -17.36 8.78
N PRO A 330 -9.67 -17.63 7.81
CA PRO A 330 -9.34 -17.63 6.38
C PRO A 330 -8.87 -16.27 5.82
N GLN A 331 -9.16 -15.18 6.53
CA GLN A 331 -8.75 -13.82 6.15
C GLN A 331 -7.47 -13.35 6.86
N ALA A 332 -7.00 -14.08 7.88
CA ALA A 332 -5.78 -13.74 8.59
C ALA A 332 -4.55 -14.13 7.78
N ARG A 333 -3.50 -13.31 7.92
CA ARG A 333 -2.18 -13.56 7.33
C ARG A 333 -1.13 -13.63 8.42
N ILE A 334 -0.07 -14.37 8.14
CA ILE A 334 1.17 -14.33 8.90
C ILE A 334 2.19 -13.56 8.08
N SER A 335 2.92 -12.63 8.69
CA SER A 335 4.08 -12.01 8.06
C SER A 335 5.38 -12.49 8.70
N THR A 336 6.45 -12.52 7.93
CA THR A 336 7.81 -12.72 8.43
C THR A 336 8.80 -11.86 7.66
N LEU A 337 10.03 -11.80 8.14
CA LEU A 337 11.09 -11.06 7.47
C LEU A 337 12.00 -12.00 6.66
N ALA A 338 12.32 -11.60 5.44
CA ALA A 338 13.56 -11.99 4.78
C ALA A 338 14.61 -10.91 5.10
N TYR A 339 15.37 -11.12 6.17
CA TYR A 339 16.19 -10.10 6.82
C TYR A 339 17.58 -10.63 7.12
N ARG A 340 18.60 -9.83 6.81
CA ARG A 340 20.03 -10.13 6.94
C ARG A 340 20.48 -11.39 6.19
N LYS A 341 21.60 -11.30 5.49
CA LYS A 341 22.14 -12.43 4.69
C LYS A 341 22.50 -13.64 5.57
N GLU A 342 22.96 -13.36 6.78
CA GLU A 342 23.36 -14.39 7.75
C GLU A 342 22.20 -14.94 8.59
N GLN A 343 20.97 -14.50 8.31
CA GLN A 343 19.78 -14.90 9.06
C GLN A 343 18.71 -15.41 8.09
N SER A 344 17.71 -14.60 7.71
CA SER A 344 16.53 -15.05 6.97
C SER A 344 16.40 -14.45 5.56
N GLU A 345 17.34 -13.63 5.08
CA GLU A 345 17.23 -13.03 3.75
C GLU A 345 17.30 -14.07 2.62
N ILE A 346 18.13 -15.11 2.77
CA ILE A 346 18.33 -16.12 1.73
C ILE A 346 17.10 -17.03 1.67
N PRO A 347 16.42 -17.17 0.50
CA PRO A 347 15.27 -18.04 0.36
C PRO A 347 15.63 -19.52 0.56
N PRO A 348 14.75 -20.34 1.17
CA PRO A 348 14.97 -21.78 1.27
C PRO A 348 14.85 -22.47 -0.10
N ARG A 349 15.66 -23.52 -0.32
CA ARG A 349 15.67 -24.27 -1.59
C ARG A 349 14.34 -24.97 -1.87
N THR A 350 13.83 -25.74 -0.90
CA THR A 350 12.73 -26.69 -1.11
C THR A 350 11.46 -26.33 -0.35
N ILE A 351 11.56 -25.62 0.77
CA ILE A 351 10.39 -25.14 1.50
C ILE A 351 9.57 -24.19 0.62
N ARG A 352 8.24 -24.33 0.68
CA ARG A 352 7.28 -23.43 0.04
C ARG A 352 6.35 -22.88 1.10
N LEU A 353 6.10 -21.58 1.04
CA LEU A 353 5.24 -20.92 2.01
C LEU A 353 3.79 -20.86 1.49
N PRO A 354 2.80 -21.11 2.37
CA PRO A 354 1.38 -20.95 2.04
C PRO A 354 1.04 -19.52 1.60
N GLU A 355 -0.04 -19.36 0.83
CA GLU A 355 -0.50 -18.05 0.32
C GLU A 355 -0.84 -17.05 1.44
N ASN A 356 -1.21 -17.51 2.65
CA ASN A 356 -1.45 -16.62 3.78
C ASN A 356 -0.17 -16.25 4.56
N VAL A 357 1.01 -16.69 4.11
CA VAL A 357 2.31 -16.31 4.68
C VAL A 357 3.00 -15.31 3.76
N VAL A 358 3.12 -14.08 4.26
CA VAL A 358 3.72 -12.93 3.61
C VAL A 358 5.19 -12.81 4.03
N VAL A 359 6.09 -12.66 3.06
CA VAL A 359 7.50 -12.38 3.30
C VAL A 359 7.75 -10.91 3.03
N ILE A 360 8.16 -10.15 4.05
CA ILE A 360 8.59 -8.77 3.91
C ILE A 360 10.10 -8.78 3.67
N PHE A 361 10.54 -8.35 2.50
CA PHE A 361 11.95 -8.35 2.12
C PHE A 361 12.67 -7.12 2.69
N ALA A 362 13.70 -7.35 3.51
CA ALA A 362 14.40 -6.31 4.25
C ALA A 362 15.92 -6.40 3.99
N PRO A 363 16.41 -5.75 2.91
CA PRO A 363 17.81 -5.83 2.47
C PRO A 363 18.73 -4.94 3.33
N ILE A 364 18.87 -5.26 4.62
CA ILE A 364 19.56 -4.41 5.59
C ILE A 364 21.09 -4.39 5.40
N ASP A 365 21.65 -5.44 4.79
CA ASP A 365 23.09 -5.59 4.56
C ASP A 365 23.52 -5.09 3.17
N ASP A 366 22.71 -4.24 2.54
CA ASP A 366 22.91 -3.75 1.17
C ASP A 366 23.55 -2.36 1.09
N ASN A 367 24.08 -2.06 -0.09
CA ASN A 367 24.53 -0.72 -0.41
C ASN A 367 23.33 0.18 -0.74
N PHE A 368 22.85 0.90 0.27
CA PHE A 368 21.76 1.89 0.14
C PHE A 368 22.12 3.13 -0.70
N ALA A 369 23.39 3.35 -1.03
CA ALA A 369 23.82 4.46 -1.89
C ALA A 369 23.76 4.09 -3.39
N ALA A 370 23.40 2.86 -3.73
CA ALA A 370 23.31 2.39 -5.10
C ALA A 370 21.96 1.70 -5.38
N PRO A 371 21.48 1.70 -6.64
CA PRO A 371 20.31 0.93 -7.03
C PRO A 371 20.44 -0.57 -6.71
N ILE A 372 19.30 -1.25 -6.56
CA ILE A 372 19.24 -2.68 -6.23
C ILE A 372 19.87 -3.57 -7.31
N ASP A 373 19.95 -3.11 -8.56
CA ASP A 373 20.56 -3.82 -9.68
C ASP A 373 22.03 -3.48 -9.92
N SER A 374 22.65 -2.69 -9.04
CA SER A 374 24.09 -2.41 -9.08
C SER A 374 24.92 -3.68 -8.73
N PRO A 375 26.18 -3.77 -9.19
CA PRO A 375 27.05 -4.90 -8.87
C PRO A 375 27.21 -5.16 -7.36
N GLY A 376 27.19 -4.10 -6.54
CA GLY A 376 27.29 -4.20 -5.08
C GLY A 376 26.09 -4.89 -4.41
N ASN A 377 24.92 -4.85 -5.05
CA ASN A 377 23.67 -5.43 -4.54
C ASN A 377 23.28 -6.71 -5.30
N ALA A 378 24.17 -7.26 -6.14
CA ALA A 378 23.85 -8.38 -7.02
C ALA A 378 23.40 -9.64 -6.26
N GLY A 379 23.94 -9.90 -5.04
CA GLY A 379 23.49 -11.01 -4.20
C GLY A 379 22.04 -10.86 -3.75
N THR A 380 21.68 -9.66 -3.31
CA THR A 380 20.37 -9.35 -2.77
C THR A 380 19.31 -9.29 -3.84
N LYS A 381 19.65 -8.74 -5.02
CA LYS A 381 18.77 -8.83 -6.20
C LYS A 381 18.47 -10.29 -6.56
N ARG A 382 19.49 -11.17 -6.57
CA ARG A 382 19.27 -12.61 -6.81
C ARG A 382 18.35 -13.21 -5.74
N ASN A 383 18.59 -12.93 -4.46
CA ASN A 383 17.75 -13.41 -3.37
C ASN A 383 16.29 -12.93 -3.54
N LEU A 384 16.07 -11.65 -3.84
CA LEU A 384 14.75 -11.07 -4.10
C LEU A 384 14.03 -11.76 -5.27
N GLU A 385 14.75 -12.01 -6.37
CA GLU A 385 14.20 -12.72 -7.53
C GLU A 385 13.89 -14.19 -7.20
N ASP A 386 14.75 -14.85 -6.43
CA ASP A 386 14.59 -16.25 -6.02
C ASP A 386 13.45 -16.46 -5.02
N TRP A 387 13.13 -15.47 -4.19
CA TRP A 387 11.96 -15.52 -3.28
C TRP A 387 10.64 -15.76 -4.01
N ARG A 388 10.53 -15.36 -5.29
CA ARG A 388 9.35 -15.64 -6.12
C ARG A 388 9.11 -17.12 -6.36
N LYS A 389 10.11 -17.98 -6.13
CA LYS A 389 9.97 -19.44 -6.19
C LYS A 389 9.38 -20.02 -4.91
N VAL A 390 9.41 -19.27 -3.80
CA VAL A 390 9.02 -19.70 -2.46
C VAL A 390 7.62 -19.22 -2.08
N THR A 391 7.27 -18.00 -2.48
CA THR A 391 5.96 -17.37 -2.19
C THR A 391 5.52 -16.44 -3.32
N ASN A 392 4.20 -16.30 -3.51
CA ASN A 392 3.58 -15.27 -4.35
C ASN A 392 3.32 -13.96 -3.58
N HIS A 393 3.56 -13.95 -2.27
CA HIS A 393 3.31 -12.83 -1.38
C HIS A 393 4.60 -12.29 -0.77
N LEU A 394 5.45 -11.76 -1.66
CA LEU A 394 6.66 -11.01 -1.33
C LEU A 394 6.32 -9.51 -1.28
N TRP A 395 6.52 -8.89 -0.13
CA TRP A 395 6.25 -7.47 0.13
C TRP A 395 7.53 -6.68 0.29
#